data_AF-A0A7S0AX02-F1
#
_entry.id   AF-A0A7S0AX02-F1
#
_cell.length_a   1.000
_cell.length_b   1.000
_cell.length_c   1.000
_cell.angle_alpha   90.00
_cell.angle_beta   90.00
_cell.angle_gamma   90.00
#
_symmetry.space_group_name_H-M   'P 1'
#
loop_
_entity.id
_entity.type
_entity.pdbx_description
1 polymer ?
#
loop_
_entity_poly.entity_id
_entity_poly.type
_entity_poly.pdbx_seq_one_letter_code
_entity_poly.pdbx_strand_id
1 'polypeptide(L)'
;RVWRVVGGVSHGGVVTREGRELSSPKAASLLATGALVAEEELVGGQLHFRRLSGDGPDTGWVRLRLGQSELLVPHAEPRAPQRAREEQRPPPPEPRPPQRQRQRQQQQQQQQQQQ
;
A
#
# COMPACT_ATOMS: atom_id res chain seq x y z
N ARG A 1 9.67 -6.75 -3.03
CA ARG A 1 10.06 -7.34 -4.34
C ARG A 1 8.86 -7.29 -5.29
N VAL A 2 9.04 -7.38 -6.61
CA VAL A 2 7.90 -7.49 -7.55
C VAL A 2 7.77 -8.94 -8.03
N TRP A 3 6.54 -9.41 -8.19
CA TRP A 3 6.17 -10.76 -8.57
C TRP A 3 5.16 -10.71 -9.71
N ARG A 4 5.28 -11.62 -10.66
CA ARG A 4 4.32 -11.80 -11.76
C ARG A 4 3.52 -13.07 -11.52
N VAL A 5 2.20 -12.96 -11.67
CA VAL A 5 1.31 -14.11 -11.60
C VAL A 5 1.43 -14.91 -12.90
N VAL A 6 1.83 -16.17 -12.80
CA VAL A 6 1.97 -17.08 -13.95
C VAL A 6 1.10 -18.34 -13.81
N GLY A 7 0.61 -18.62 -12.60
CA GLY A 7 -0.27 -19.75 -12.34
C GLY A 7 -1.74 -19.43 -12.54
N GLY A 8 -2.58 -20.46 -12.44
CA GLY A 8 -4.03 -20.31 -12.52
C GLY A 8 -4.60 -20.24 -13.94
N VAL A 9 -3.78 -20.42 -14.98
CA VAL A 9 -4.21 -20.38 -16.40
C VAL A 9 -5.43 -21.26 -16.66
N SER A 10 -5.46 -22.47 -16.09
CA SER A 10 -6.57 -23.42 -16.26
C SER A 10 -7.88 -22.97 -15.60
N HIS A 11 -7.82 -22.07 -14.62
CA HIS A 11 -8.98 -21.57 -13.86
C HIS A 11 -9.20 -20.06 -14.06
N GLY A 12 -8.50 -19.44 -15.02
CA GLY A 12 -8.59 -18.00 -15.31
C GLY A 12 -7.88 -17.07 -14.34
N GLY A 13 -7.14 -17.59 -13.35
CA GLY A 13 -6.39 -16.79 -12.38
C GLY A 13 -6.07 -17.54 -11.09
N VAL A 14 -5.43 -16.84 -10.16
CA VAL A 14 -5.03 -17.39 -8.86
C VAL A 14 -6.01 -16.97 -7.78
N VAL A 15 -6.50 -17.94 -7.00
CA VAL A 15 -7.32 -17.68 -5.82
C VAL A 15 -6.47 -17.04 -4.75
N THR A 16 -6.85 -15.83 -4.34
CA THR A 16 -6.26 -15.12 -3.22
C THR A 16 -7.17 -15.27 -2.00
N ARG A 17 -6.64 -15.01 -0.81
CA ARG A 17 -7.38 -15.04 0.44
C ARG A 17 -7.30 -13.67 1.10
N GLU A 18 -8.38 -13.28 1.76
CA GLU A 18 -8.45 -11.98 2.44
C GLU A 18 -7.57 -11.96 3.70
N GLY A 19 -7.40 -13.11 4.34
CA GLY A 19 -6.55 -13.26 5.53
C GLY A 19 -5.44 -14.27 5.34
N ARG A 20 -4.45 -14.18 6.23
CA ARG A 20 -3.29 -15.07 6.30
C ARG A 20 -3.71 -16.52 6.58
N GLU A 21 -4.77 -16.70 7.34
CA GLU A 21 -5.19 -18.00 7.84
C GLU A 21 -5.77 -18.87 6.70
N LEU A 22 -5.53 -20.18 6.79
CA LEU A 22 -6.11 -21.14 5.84
C LEU A 22 -7.64 -21.24 5.98
N SER A 23 -8.16 -20.80 7.12
CA SER A 23 -9.58 -20.66 7.41
C SER A 23 -10.16 -19.34 6.88
N SER A 24 -9.32 -18.38 6.47
CA SER A 24 -9.81 -17.11 5.94
C SER A 24 -10.58 -17.34 4.64
N PRO A 25 -11.66 -16.58 4.42
CA PRO A 25 -12.44 -16.66 3.20
C PRO A 25 -11.54 -16.44 1.98
N LYS A 26 -11.85 -17.19 0.92
CA LYS A 26 -11.30 -16.94 -0.39
C LYS A 26 -11.79 -15.56 -0.82
N ALA A 27 -10.92 -14.77 -1.41
CA ALA A 27 -11.30 -13.48 -1.97
C ALA A 27 -12.40 -13.68 -3.01
N ALA A 28 -13.29 -12.70 -3.11
CA ALA A 28 -14.40 -12.71 -4.05
C ALA A 28 -13.95 -12.73 -5.52
N SER A 29 -12.72 -12.32 -5.81
CA SER A 29 -12.16 -12.26 -7.16
C SER A 29 -10.79 -12.94 -7.25
N LEU A 30 -10.55 -13.56 -8.40
CA LEU A 30 -9.27 -14.18 -8.73
C LEU A 30 -8.29 -13.10 -9.17
N LEU A 31 -7.03 -13.27 -8.80
CA LEU A 31 -5.96 -12.45 -9.33
C LEU A 31 -5.59 -12.97 -10.73
N ALA A 32 -5.77 -12.13 -11.74
CA ALA A 32 -5.61 -12.55 -13.13
C ALA A 32 -4.16 -12.97 -13.44
N THR A 33 -4.02 -13.96 -14.32
CA THR A 33 -2.71 -14.36 -14.84
C THR A 33 -2.05 -13.18 -15.58
N GLY A 34 -0.76 -12.96 -15.35
CA GLY A 34 0.00 -11.83 -15.89
C GLY A 34 -0.05 -10.57 -15.01
N ALA A 35 -0.87 -10.54 -13.96
CA ALA A 35 -0.88 -9.44 -13.01
C ALA A 35 0.49 -9.28 -12.32
N LEU A 36 0.84 -8.03 -12.02
CA LEU A 36 2.06 -7.67 -11.31
C LEU A 36 1.71 -7.28 -9.88
N VAL A 37 2.43 -7.83 -8.92
CA VAL A 37 2.18 -7.61 -7.49
C VAL A 37 3.47 -7.34 -6.74
N ALA A 38 3.42 -6.48 -5.75
CA ALA A 38 4.51 -6.24 -4.81
C ALA A 38 4.40 -7.18 -3.61
N GLU A 39 5.52 -7.79 -3.23
CA GLU A 39 5.70 -8.47 -1.94
C GLU A 39 5.72 -7.46 -0.81
N GLU A 40 4.73 -7.56 0.07
CA GLU A 40 4.69 -6.83 1.34
C GLU A 40 5.17 -7.74 2.48
N GLU A 41 4.71 -9.00 2.55
CA GLU A 41 5.11 -9.95 3.60
C GLU A 41 5.14 -11.38 3.07
N LEU A 42 6.10 -12.21 3.51
CA LEU A 42 6.20 -13.63 3.13
C LEU A 42 6.31 -14.50 4.38
N VAL A 43 5.31 -15.35 4.62
CA VAL A 43 5.27 -16.24 5.79
C VAL A 43 4.89 -17.66 5.39
N GLY A 44 5.76 -18.63 5.67
CA GLY A 44 5.44 -20.05 5.47
C GLY A 44 5.05 -20.44 4.04
N GLY A 45 5.51 -19.69 3.02
CA GLY A 45 5.16 -19.89 1.61
C GLY A 45 3.87 -19.20 1.14
N GLN A 46 3.24 -18.41 2.01
CA GLN A 46 2.18 -17.46 1.66
C GLN A 46 2.75 -16.05 1.59
N LEU A 47 2.56 -15.42 0.44
CA LEU A 47 2.94 -14.06 0.14
C LEU A 47 1.72 -13.15 0.33
N HIS A 48 1.83 -12.20 1.25
CA HIS A 48 0.98 -11.02 1.25
C HIS A 48 1.46 -10.09 0.15
N PHE A 49 0.58 -9.87 -0.82
CA PHE A 49 0.89 -9.07 -1.99
C PHE A 49 0.02 -7.81 -2.03
N ARG A 50 0.53 -6.80 -2.73
CA ARG A 50 -0.23 -5.64 -3.17
C ARG A 50 -0.19 -5.55 -4.68
N ARG A 51 -1.35 -5.54 -5.34
CA ARG A 51 -1.47 -5.41 -6.80
C ARG A 51 -0.85 -4.09 -7.25
N LEU A 52 -0.04 -4.18 -8.29
CA LEU A 52 0.55 -3.03 -8.98
C LEU A 52 -0.15 -2.82 -10.32
N SER A 53 -0.48 -3.92 -11.01
CA SER A 53 -1.15 -3.89 -12.32
C SER A 53 -1.86 -5.21 -12.61
N GLY A 54 -2.81 -5.20 -13.55
CA GLY A 54 -3.67 -6.34 -13.89
C GLY A 54 -5.02 -6.31 -13.15
N ASP A 55 -5.79 -7.39 -13.29
CA ASP A 55 -7.14 -7.51 -12.70
C ASP A 55 -7.14 -8.38 -11.44
N GLY A 56 -8.04 -8.06 -10.50
CA GLY A 56 -8.18 -8.76 -9.22
C GLY A 56 -8.03 -7.85 -7.99
N PRO A 57 -7.91 -8.43 -6.80
CA PRO A 57 -7.91 -7.67 -5.55
C PRO A 57 -6.62 -6.86 -5.36
N ASP A 58 -6.74 -5.66 -4.79
CA ASP A 58 -5.62 -4.75 -4.52
C ASP A 58 -4.61 -5.31 -3.51
N THR A 59 -5.08 -6.10 -2.55
CA THR A 59 -4.24 -6.76 -1.56
C THR A 59 -4.78 -8.14 -1.24
N GLY A 60 -3.91 -9.04 -0.82
CA GLY A 60 -4.34 -10.34 -0.32
C GLY A 60 -3.20 -11.30 -0.08
N TRP A 61 -3.56 -12.49 0.37
CA TRP A 61 -2.64 -13.59 0.61
C TRP A 61 -2.72 -14.59 -0.52
N VAL A 62 -1.58 -14.91 -1.10
CA VAL A 62 -1.45 -15.89 -2.18
C VAL A 62 -0.31 -16.84 -1.88
N ARG A 63 -0.42 -18.10 -2.30
CA ARG A 63 0.71 -19.03 -2.20
C ARG A 63 1.64 -18.84 -3.39
N LEU A 64 2.95 -18.86 -3.13
CA LEU A 64 3.96 -18.80 -4.21
C LEU A 64 3.88 -20.03 -5.12
N ARG A 65 3.57 -21.19 -4.54
CA ARG A 65 3.46 -22.48 -5.23
C ARG A 65 2.31 -23.30 -4.67
N LEU A 66 1.68 -24.09 -5.53
CA LEU A 66 0.67 -25.07 -5.16
C LEU A 66 1.10 -26.44 -5.68
N GLY A 67 1.60 -27.30 -4.78
CA GLY A 67 2.20 -28.58 -5.18
C GLY A 67 3.45 -28.36 -6.03
N GLN A 68 3.42 -28.85 -7.27
CA GLN A 68 4.50 -28.71 -8.26
C GLN A 68 4.33 -27.49 -9.18
N SER A 69 3.24 -26.73 -9.03
CA SER A 69 2.96 -25.58 -9.90
C SER A 69 3.36 -24.28 -9.22
N GLU A 70 4.23 -23.51 -9.87
CA GLU A 70 4.55 -22.14 -9.48
C GLU A 70 3.39 -21.21 -9.87
N LEU A 71 2.92 -20.43 -8.90
CA LEU A 71 1.81 -19.49 -9.11
C LEU A 71 2.33 -18.07 -9.35
N LEU A 72 3.43 -17.72 -8.69
CA LEU A 72 4.09 -16.43 -8.83
C LEU A 72 5.57 -16.64 -9.07
N VAL A 73 6.12 -15.87 -10.01
CA VAL A 73 7.56 -15.84 -10.29
C VAL A 73 8.11 -14.45 -9.98
N PRO A 74 9.35 -14.34 -9.47
CA PRO A 74 9.99 -13.06 -9.24
C PRO A 74 10.06 -12.26 -10.54
N HIS A 75 9.54 -11.05 -10.53
CA HIS A 75 9.67 -10.11 -11.65
C HIS A 75 10.71 -9.05 -11.25
N ALA A 76 11.91 -9.17 -11.81
CA ALA A 76 12.96 -8.19 -11.57
C ALA A 76 12.69 -6.93 -12.39
N GLU A 77 11.92 -5.99 -11.85
CA GLU A 77 11.99 -4.60 -12.31
C GLU A 77 13.10 -3.87 -11.53
N PRO A 78 13.90 -3.02 -12.20
CA PRO A 78 14.93 -2.23 -11.55
C PRO A 78 14.26 -1.35 -10.49
N ARG A 79 14.74 -1.50 -9.25
CA ARG A 79 14.22 -0.88 -8.04
C ARG A 79 14.14 0.64 -8.20
N ALA A 80 12.97 1.17 -8.55
CA ALA A 80 12.69 2.58 -8.35
C ALA A 80 12.66 2.85 -6.82
N PRO A 81 13.36 3.88 -6.32
CA PRO A 81 13.39 4.18 -4.89
C PRO A 81 11.99 4.60 -4.42
N GLN A 82 11.37 3.79 -3.56
CA GLN A 82 10.12 4.12 -2.89
C GLN A 82 10.35 5.28 -1.91
N ARG A 83 10.12 6.51 -2.36
CA ARG A 83 9.94 7.72 -1.51
C ARG A 83 8.50 8.25 -1.50
N ALA A 84 7.52 7.52 -2.03
CA ALA A 84 6.20 8.12 -2.32
C ALA A 84 5.00 7.58 -1.51
N ARG A 85 5.20 6.73 -0.49
CA ARG A 85 4.06 6.19 0.29
C ARG A 85 3.75 6.95 1.58
N GLU A 86 4.55 7.96 1.94
CA GLU A 86 4.29 8.83 3.10
C GLU A 86 3.39 10.04 2.73
N GLU A 87 3.18 10.32 1.44
CA GLU A 87 2.43 11.49 0.94
C GLU A 87 0.89 11.30 0.94
N GLN A 88 0.37 10.11 1.27
CA GLN A 88 -1.08 9.84 1.29
C GLN A 88 -1.70 9.79 2.69
N ARG A 89 -0.94 10.14 3.74
CA ARG A 89 -1.55 10.52 5.01
C ARG A 89 -1.99 11.98 4.90
N PRO A 90 -3.25 12.34 5.19
CA PRO A 90 -3.58 13.75 5.37
C PRO A 90 -2.64 14.29 6.46
N PRO A 91 -2.00 15.46 6.27
CA PRO A 91 -1.18 16.06 7.31
C PRO A 91 -2.04 16.19 8.58
N PRO A 92 -1.48 15.90 9.78
CA PRO A 92 -2.20 16.16 11.02
C PRO A 92 -2.67 17.62 11.02
N PRO A 93 -3.89 17.92 11.46
CA PRO A 93 -4.36 19.30 11.49
C PRO A 93 -3.37 20.12 12.32
N GLU A 94 -2.81 21.17 11.70
CA GLU A 94 -1.81 22.02 12.32
C GLU A 94 -2.28 22.48 13.73
N PRO A 95 -1.43 22.41 14.77
CA PRO A 95 -1.76 23.01 16.04
C PRO A 95 -1.95 24.52 15.86
N ARG A 96 -3.16 25.00 16.17
CA ARG A 96 -3.51 26.43 16.20
C ARG A 96 -2.55 27.23 17.13
N PRO A 97 -2.37 28.54 16.88
CA PRO A 97 -1.09 29.26 16.98
C PRO A 97 -0.79 29.79 18.41
N PRO A 98 0.48 30.13 18.73
CA PRO A 98 0.75 31.03 19.85
C PRO A 98 0.46 32.49 19.45
N GLN A 99 -0.51 33.11 20.13
CA GLN A 99 -1.04 34.47 19.93
C GLN A 99 -0.04 35.65 20.12
N ARG A 100 1.28 35.42 20.14
CA ARG A 100 2.28 36.46 20.49
C ARG A 100 2.36 37.63 19.52
N GLN A 101 1.88 37.49 18.28
CA GLN A 101 1.92 38.60 17.32
C GLN A 101 0.81 39.64 17.51
N ARG A 102 -0.34 39.30 18.11
CA ARG A 102 -1.42 40.28 18.33
C ARG A 102 -1.08 41.31 19.40
N GLN A 103 -0.37 40.92 20.46
CA GLN A 103 -0.03 41.84 21.54
C GLN A 103 1.00 42.90 21.10
N ARG A 104 1.94 42.54 20.22
CA ARG A 104 2.97 43.49 19.75
C ARG A 104 2.41 44.59 18.85
N GLN A 105 1.42 44.26 18.01
CA GLN A 105 0.74 45.28 17.18
C GLN A 105 -0.14 46.22 17.99
N GLN A 106 -0.89 45.71 18.99
CA GLN A 106 -1.67 46.59 19.87
C GLN A 106 -0.78 47.53 20.67
N GLN A 107 0.37 47.07 21.14
CA GLN A 107 1.29 47.91 21.91
C GLN A 107 1.90 49.03 21.05
N GLN A 108 2.20 48.77 19.77
CA GLN A 108 2.68 49.80 18.85
C GLN A 108 1.60 50.81 18.49
N GLN A 109 0.35 50.38 18.31
CA GLN A 109 -0.78 51.30 18.05
C GLN A 109 -1.07 52.23 19.24
N GLN A 110 -0.96 51.73 20.47
CA GLN A 110 -1.12 52.57 21.65
C GLN A 110 0.02 53.57 21.84
N GLN A 111 1.24 53.26 21.38
CA GLN A 111 2.35 54.23 21.40
C GLN A 111 2.19 55.34 20.37
N GLN A 112 1.62 55.05 19.19
CA GLN A 112 1.38 56.08 18.18
C GLN A 112 0.24 57.04 18.53
N GLN A 113 -0.72 56.63 19.36
CA GLN A 113 -1.80 57.51 19.82
C GLN A 113 -1.41 58.40 21.01
N GLN A 114 -0.22 58.19 21.61
CA GLN A 114 0.29 58.98 22.72
C GLN A 114 1.41 59.97 22.31
N GLN A 115 1.72 60.04 21.01
CA GLN A 115 2.50 61.12 20.40
C GLN A 115 1.59 62.01 19.56
#